data_AF-A0AAV9QYF0-F1
#
_entry.id   AF-A0AAV9QYF0-F1
#
_cell.length_a   1.000
_cell.length_b   1.000
_cell.length_c   1.000
_cell.angle_alpha   90.00
_cell.angle_beta   90.00
_cell.angle_gamma   90.00
#
_symmetry.space_group_name_H-M   'P 1'
#
loop_
_entity.id
_entity.type
_entity.pdbx_description
1 polymer ?
#
loop_
_entity_poly.entity_id
_entity_poly.type
_entity_poly.pdbx_seq_one_letter_code
_entity_poly.pdbx_strand_id
1 'polypeptide(L)'
;MLREWLKRAQHVYHYVEWRPMEEPSSYTDEWGPKHWPPSRFSHVMKLRQAALKAARERWADYILFVDSDNLLTNPQLLNLLMAENLTLVAPMMESRSLYSNFWCGVTPQGYYKRTPDYQPIREWKRLGCFPVPMVHSTFFLDLRRESSRDLAFYPPHPDYSWAFDDIMVFAFSARQAGVQMYVCNREHYGFLPVPLKAQQNVEDEMESFIHTITEALIEHDIDSSQYVYAPPVPPDSMNFDEIFLINLKRRLDRRTRMLKTMASMGLRATLIDAVDGKALNTSQLQALGIEMLPGYKDPYSGRVLTRGEIGCFLSHHSIWKLHTFSIAVSPTFPPPLFEECRAAWLFLLVQGDRIPIDGVLSMGVGMR
;
A
#
# COMPACT_ATOMS: atom_id res chain seq x y z
N MET A 1 -7.09 -1.09 -21.10
CA MET A 1 -5.73 -0.85 -20.59
C MET A 1 -4.75 -1.98 -20.95
N LEU A 2 -4.90 -3.21 -20.43
CA LEU A 2 -3.91 -4.29 -20.63
C LEU A 2 -3.65 -4.65 -22.11
N ARG A 3 -4.68 -4.65 -22.97
CA ARG A 3 -4.53 -4.82 -24.42
C ARG A 3 -3.65 -3.73 -25.06
N GLU A 4 -3.76 -2.49 -24.60
CA GLU A 4 -2.93 -1.39 -25.10
C GLU A 4 -1.47 -1.55 -24.66
N TRP A 5 -1.27 -1.86 -23.37
CA TRP A 5 0.04 -2.17 -22.82
C TRP A 5 0.71 -3.30 -23.60
N LEU A 6 0.00 -4.42 -23.82
CA LEU A 6 0.51 -5.59 -24.54
C LEU A 6 0.93 -5.26 -25.97
N LYS A 7 0.15 -4.46 -26.71
CA LYS A 7 0.51 -4.05 -28.08
C LYS A 7 1.90 -3.42 -28.15
N ARG A 8 2.27 -2.63 -27.13
CA ARG A 8 3.54 -1.91 -27.06
C ARG A 8 4.63 -2.72 -26.37
N ALA A 9 4.31 -3.49 -25.33
CA ALA A 9 5.29 -4.19 -24.50
C ALA A 9 5.63 -5.60 -24.98
N GLN A 10 4.78 -6.27 -25.77
CA GLN A 10 4.97 -7.70 -26.14
C GLN A 10 6.35 -8.04 -26.72
N HIS A 11 7.00 -7.08 -27.40
CA HIS A 11 8.31 -7.29 -28.02
C HIS A 11 9.46 -7.51 -27.03
N VAL A 12 9.29 -7.15 -25.75
CA VAL A 12 10.29 -7.42 -24.70
C VAL A 12 10.17 -8.83 -24.11
N TYR A 13 9.13 -9.58 -24.50
CA TYR A 13 8.89 -10.94 -24.05
C TYR A 13 9.19 -11.92 -25.17
N HIS A 14 9.79 -13.07 -24.81
CA HIS A 14 10.00 -14.16 -25.76
C HIS A 14 8.67 -14.71 -26.31
N TYR A 15 7.67 -14.80 -25.44
CA TYR A 15 6.32 -15.25 -25.80
C TYR A 15 5.30 -14.62 -24.86
N VAL A 16 4.11 -14.34 -25.39
CA VAL A 16 2.97 -13.82 -24.64
C VAL A 16 1.77 -14.70 -24.91
N GLU A 17 1.12 -15.16 -23.85
CA GLU A 17 -0.19 -15.78 -23.94
C GLU A 17 -1.25 -14.82 -23.42
N TRP A 18 -2.21 -14.47 -24.29
CA TRP A 18 -3.29 -13.56 -23.93
C TRP A 18 -4.63 -14.23 -24.23
N ARG A 19 -5.43 -14.43 -23.17
CA ARG A 19 -6.75 -15.07 -23.22
C ARG A 19 -7.80 -14.15 -22.60
N PRO A 20 -8.14 -13.02 -23.25
CA PRO A 20 -9.14 -12.10 -22.73
C PRO A 20 -10.50 -12.79 -22.72
N MET A 21 -11.25 -12.59 -21.64
CA MET A 21 -12.63 -13.03 -21.53
C MET A 21 -13.41 -11.88 -20.91
N GLU A 22 -14.20 -11.19 -21.73
CA GLU A 22 -15.04 -10.06 -21.27
C GLU A 22 -16.37 -10.56 -20.69
N GLU A 23 -16.84 -11.74 -21.13
CA GLU A 23 -18.11 -12.33 -20.72
C GLU A 23 -17.97 -13.79 -20.26
N PRO A 24 -18.72 -14.22 -19.22
CA PRO A 24 -19.64 -13.40 -18.43
C PRO A 24 -18.89 -12.45 -17.48
N SER A 25 -19.40 -11.23 -17.30
CA SER A 25 -18.82 -10.26 -16.35
C SER A 25 -19.11 -10.58 -14.88
N SER A 26 -19.95 -11.59 -14.60
CA SER A 26 -20.39 -11.98 -13.27
C SER A 26 -20.66 -13.48 -13.16
N TYR A 27 -20.63 -14.01 -11.94
CA TYR A 27 -20.97 -15.40 -11.62
C TYR A 27 -22.41 -15.54 -11.12
N THR A 28 -23.11 -16.61 -11.49
CA THR A 28 -24.54 -16.79 -11.18
C THR A 28 -24.85 -16.96 -9.69
N ASP A 29 -23.87 -17.44 -8.93
CA ASP A 29 -23.92 -17.66 -7.48
C ASP A 29 -23.23 -16.52 -6.69
N GLU A 30 -22.92 -15.41 -7.36
CA GLU A 30 -22.45 -14.21 -6.70
C GLU A 30 -23.54 -13.17 -6.50
N TRP A 31 -23.38 -12.37 -5.45
CA TRP A 31 -24.29 -11.28 -5.12
C TRP A 31 -23.58 -9.91 -5.13
N GLY A 32 -22.29 -9.88 -5.48
CA GLY A 32 -21.49 -8.67 -5.60
C GLY A 32 -20.08 -8.94 -6.11
N PRO A 33 -19.37 -7.93 -6.61
CA PRO A 33 -18.06 -8.08 -7.25
C PRO A 33 -16.96 -8.53 -6.29
N LYS A 34 -17.13 -8.38 -4.97
CA LYS A 34 -16.18 -8.86 -3.95
C LYS A 34 -16.60 -10.16 -3.27
N HIS A 35 -17.75 -10.74 -3.64
CA HIS A 35 -18.12 -12.07 -3.18
C HIS A 35 -17.30 -13.14 -3.90
N TRP A 36 -16.77 -14.10 -3.15
CA TRP A 36 -15.98 -15.22 -3.67
C TRP A 36 -16.76 -16.54 -3.57
N PRO A 37 -17.68 -16.82 -4.50
CA PRO A 37 -18.39 -18.08 -4.53
C PRO A 37 -17.53 -19.22 -5.13
N PRO A 38 -17.96 -20.49 -4.97
CA PRO A 38 -17.23 -21.64 -5.54
C PRO A 38 -16.97 -21.55 -7.04
N SER A 39 -17.88 -20.98 -7.82
CA SER A 39 -17.70 -20.81 -9.28
C SER A 39 -16.48 -19.92 -9.60
N ARG A 40 -16.30 -18.82 -8.85
CA ARG A 40 -15.18 -17.89 -8.99
C ARG A 40 -13.86 -18.53 -8.58
N PHE A 41 -13.83 -19.22 -7.43
CA PHE A 41 -12.66 -20.00 -7.02
C PHE A 41 -12.29 -21.05 -8.08
N SER A 42 -13.28 -21.77 -8.62
CA SER A 42 -13.04 -22.76 -9.68
C SER A 42 -12.43 -22.11 -10.92
N HIS A 43 -12.90 -20.92 -11.30
CA HIS A 43 -12.38 -20.20 -12.46
C HIS A 43 -10.90 -19.80 -12.26
N VAL A 44 -10.57 -19.15 -11.14
CA VAL A 44 -9.19 -18.73 -10.83
C VAL A 44 -8.25 -19.93 -10.72
N MET A 45 -8.68 -21.01 -10.07
CA MET A 45 -7.89 -22.25 -9.98
C MET A 45 -7.62 -22.86 -11.37
N LYS A 46 -8.60 -22.87 -12.26
CA LYS A 46 -8.41 -23.35 -13.65
C LYS A 46 -7.43 -22.46 -14.42
N LEU A 47 -7.47 -21.15 -14.23
CA LEU A 47 -6.51 -20.22 -14.85
C LEU A 47 -5.08 -20.45 -14.34
N ARG A 48 -4.90 -20.57 -13.01
CA ARG A 48 -3.59 -20.87 -12.40
C ARG A 48 -3.07 -22.24 -12.85
N GLN A 49 -3.94 -23.25 -12.93
CA GLN A 49 -3.57 -24.57 -13.46
C GLN A 49 -3.14 -24.50 -14.93
N ALA A 50 -3.86 -23.74 -15.76
CA ALA A 50 -3.51 -23.57 -17.17
C ALA A 50 -2.16 -22.86 -17.32
N ALA A 51 -1.88 -21.84 -16.51
CA ALA A 51 -0.58 -21.17 -16.49
C ALA A 51 0.56 -22.11 -16.06
N LEU A 52 0.35 -22.92 -15.01
CA LEU A 52 1.33 -23.92 -14.58
C LEU A 52 1.61 -24.96 -15.67
N LYS A 53 0.57 -25.44 -16.34
CA LYS A 53 0.69 -26.38 -17.47
C LYS A 53 1.45 -25.75 -18.63
N ALA A 54 1.09 -24.53 -19.03
CA ALA A 54 1.74 -23.83 -20.13
C ALA A 54 3.23 -23.57 -19.84
N ALA A 55 3.60 -23.24 -18.60
CA ALA A 55 5.00 -23.07 -18.21
C ALA A 55 5.80 -24.38 -18.33
N ARG A 56 5.23 -25.50 -17.87
CA ARG A 56 5.85 -26.84 -18.02
C ARG A 56 5.99 -27.25 -19.48
N GLU A 57 4.95 -27.06 -20.30
CA GLU A 57 4.96 -27.38 -21.74
C GLU A 57 5.97 -26.53 -22.53
N ARG A 58 6.33 -25.37 -21.99
CA ARG A 58 7.35 -24.46 -22.55
C ARG A 58 8.73 -24.62 -21.93
N TRP A 59 8.91 -25.60 -21.04
CA TRP A 59 10.19 -25.90 -20.42
C TRP A 59 10.75 -24.72 -19.63
N ALA A 60 9.86 -23.95 -18.99
CA ALA A 60 10.27 -22.87 -18.10
C ALA A 60 10.93 -23.47 -16.84
N ASP A 61 12.08 -22.93 -16.46
CA ASP A 61 12.78 -23.33 -15.22
C ASP A 61 12.01 -22.89 -13.97
N TYR A 62 11.34 -21.75 -14.07
CA TYR A 62 10.66 -21.12 -12.95
C TYR A 62 9.33 -20.51 -13.40
N ILE A 63 8.40 -20.36 -12.46
CA ILE A 63 7.18 -19.59 -12.64
C ILE A 63 6.94 -18.69 -11.43
N LEU A 64 6.64 -17.42 -11.68
CA LEU A 64 6.17 -16.45 -10.69
C LEU A 64 4.67 -16.23 -10.90
N PHE A 65 3.87 -16.51 -9.88
CA PHE A 65 2.46 -16.11 -9.83
C PHE A 65 2.38 -14.74 -9.15
N VAL A 66 1.61 -13.82 -9.74
CA VAL A 66 1.40 -12.46 -9.22
C VAL A 66 -0.06 -12.07 -9.44
N ASP A 67 -0.79 -11.82 -8.36
CA ASP A 67 -2.11 -11.20 -8.44
C ASP A 67 -1.96 -9.73 -8.91
N SER A 68 -2.92 -9.24 -9.69
CA SER A 68 -2.79 -7.97 -10.43
C SER A 68 -2.76 -6.71 -9.56
N ASP A 69 -3.18 -6.83 -8.32
CA ASP A 69 -3.23 -5.79 -7.29
C ASP A 69 -2.00 -5.81 -6.35
N ASN A 70 -1.01 -6.67 -6.62
CA ASN A 70 0.24 -6.70 -5.86
C ASN A 70 1.30 -5.78 -6.51
N LEU A 71 1.87 -4.88 -5.72
CA LEU A 71 2.90 -3.93 -6.14
C LEU A 71 4.29 -4.49 -5.83
N LEU A 72 4.97 -5.05 -6.83
CA LEU A 72 6.36 -5.49 -6.69
C LEU A 72 7.30 -4.28 -6.85
N THR A 73 7.88 -3.81 -5.74
CA THR A 73 8.73 -2.61 -5.72
C THR A 73 10.22 -2.92 -5.75
N ASN A 74 10.61 -4.16 -5.44
CA ASN A 74 12.02 -4.56 -5.45
C ASN A 74 12.45 -5.09 -6.83
N PRO A 75 13.33 -4.38 -7.57
CA PRO A 75 13.75 -4.80 -8.90
C PRO A 75 14.62 -6.07 -8.90
N GLN A 76 15.13 -6.50 -7.75
CA GLN A 76 15.94 -7.71 -7.60
C GLN A 76 15.13 -8.94 -7.19
N LEU A 77 13.80 -8.83 -7.04
CA LEU A 77 12.91 -9.87 -6.52
C LEU A 77 13.19 -11.26 -7.12
N LEU A 78 13.23 -11.38 -8.45
CA LEU A 78 13.45 -12.68 -9.10
C LEU A 78 14.81 -13.27 -8.75
N ASN A 79 15.87 -12.46 -8.78
CA ASN A 79 17.23 -12.92 -8.47
C ASN A 79 17.35 -13.36 -7.01
N LEU A 80 16.73 -12.61 -6.09
CA LEU A 80 16.71 -12.92 -4.67
C LEU A 80 15.97 -14.25 -4.40
N LEU A 81 14.76 -14.43 -4.95
CA LEU A 81 13.99 -15.67 -4.77
C LEU A 81 14.67 -16.88 -5.41
N MET A 82 15.33 -16.71 -6.57
CA MET A 82 16.14 -17.78 -7.17
C MET A 82 17.34 -18.15 -6.29
N ALA A 83 17.99 -17.18 -5.65
CA ALA A 83 19.15 -17.41 -4.79
C ALA A 83 18.82 -18.17 -3.50
N GLU A 84 17.58 -18.10 -3.01
CA GLU A 84 17.13 -18.89 -1.85
C GLU A 84 17.13 -20.40 -2.14
N ASN A 85 17.10 -20.81 -3.42
CA ASN A 85 17.18 -22.21 -3.85
C ASN A 85 16.09 -23.12 -3.22
N LEU A 86 14.89 -22.56 -3.07
CA LEU A 86 13.71 -23.23 -2.52
C LEU A 86 12.76 -23.64 -3.64
N THR A 87 12.08 -24.77 -3.48
CA THR A 87 11.10 -25.24 -4.47
C THR A 87 9.93 -24.26 -4.58
N LEU A 88 9.32 -23.87 -3.46
CA LEU A 88 8.14 -22.99 -3.43
C LEU A 88 8.33 -21.90 -2.37
N VAL A 89 8.44 -20.66 -2.81
CA VAL A 89 8.79 -19.53 -1.95
C VAL A 89 8.00 -18.29 -2.31
N ALA A 90 7.50 -17.57 -1.30
CA ALA A 90 6.86 -16.28 -1.46
C ALA A 90 7.75 -15.15 -0.92
N PRO A 91 7.91 -14.04 -1.66
CA PRO A 91 8.37 -12.80 -1.06
C PRO A 91 7.31 -12.33 -0.06
N MET A 92 7.71 -11.94 1.14
CA MET A 92 6.77 -11.39 2.11
C MET A 92 6.28 -10.03 1.63
N MET A 93 4.98 -9.94 1.37
CA MET A 93 4.32 -8.73 0.88
C MET A 93 3.75 -7.91 2.04
N GLU A 94 3.89 -6.59 1.95
CA GLU A 94 3.47 -5.65 2.98
C GLU A 94 2.04 -5.13 2.76
N SER A 95 1.29 -4.96 3.84
CA SER A 95 0.04 -4.18 3.83
C SER A 95 0.01 -3.14 4.95
N ARG A 96 -0.96 -2.23 4.92
CA ARG A 96 -1.20 -1.25 6.01
C ARG A 96 -1.51 -1.87 7.38
N SER A 97 -1.75 -3.18 7.45
CA SER A 97 -2.08 -3.90 8.67
C SER A 97 -1.12 -5.08 8.87
N LEU A 98 -1.37 -5.89 9.91
CA LEU A 98 -0.64 -7.16 10.08
C LEU A 98 -0.96 -8.18 8.98
N TYR A 99 -1.94 -7.94 8.10
CA TYR A 99 -2.20 -8.82 6.95
C TYR A 99 -0.99 -8.89 6.00
N SER A 100 -0.77 -10.08 5.43
CA SER A 100 0.30 -10.38 4.48
C SER A 100 -0.03 -11.68 3.75
N ASN A 101 0.82 -12.05 2.79
CA ASN A 101 0.58 -13.13 1.84
C ASN A 101 0.97 -14.54 2.33
N PHE A 102 0.91 -14.79 3.64
CA PHE A 102 1.31 -16.06 4.25
C PHE A 102 0.60 -16.32 5.59
N TRP A 103 0.49 -17.58 5.98
CA TRP A 103 0.02 -17.98 7.30
C TRP A 103 1.09 -18.78 8.04
N CYS A 104 1.33 -18.50 9.33
CA CYS A 104 2.25 -19.32 10.15
C CYS A 104 1.60 -20.55 10.78
N GLY A 105 0.29 -20.71 10.66
CA GLY A 105 -0.44 -21.81 11.27
C GLY A 105 -1.77 -22.06 10.58
N VAL A 106 -2.19 -23.33 10.60
CA VAL A 106 -3.51 -23.76 10.15
C VAL A 106 -4.18 -24.63 11.21
N THR A 107 -5.51 -24.61 11.26
CA THR A 107 -6.32 -25.55 12.03
C THR A 107 -6.35 -26.92 11.33
N PRO A 108 -6.82 -28.00 12.00
CA PRO A 108 -7.01 -29.29 11.33
C PRO A 108 -7.96 -29.24 10.12
N GLN A 109 -8.86 -28.26 10.08
CA GLN A 109 -9.78 -27.98 8.98
C GLN A 109 -9.19 -27.05 7.91
N GLY A 110 -7.90 -26.69 8.02
CA GLY A 110 -7.17 -25.90 7.04
C GLY A 110 -7.27 -24.37 7.21
N TYR A 111 -8.05 -23.87 8.16
CA TYR A 111 -8.24 -22.42 8.35
C TYR A 111 -7.05 -21.75 9.02
N TYR A 112 -6.90 -20.45 8.81
CA TYR A 112 -5.90 -19.61 9.47
C TYR A 112 -5.86 -19.85 10.99
N LYS A 113 -4.64 -20.03 11.51
CA LYS A 113 -4.36 -20.06 12.95
C LYS A 113 -3.18 -19.13 13.24
N ARG A 114 -3.43 -18.09 14.05
CA ARG A 114 -2.37 -17.19 14.51
C ARG A 114 -1.39 -17.93 15.41
N THR A 115 -0.10 -17.72 15.18
CA THR A 115 0.98 -18.29 16.01
C THR A 115 1.90 -17.17 16.53
N PRO A 116 2.68 -17.43 17.59
CA PRO A 116 3.65 -16.45 18.12
C PRO A 116 4.73 -16.03 17.11
N ASP A 117 5.00 -16.85 16.10
CA ASP A 117 6.02 -16.57 15.08
C ASP A 117 5.58 -15.54 14.04
N TYR A 118 4.27 -15.37 13.84
CA TYR A 118 3.74 -14.53 12.76
C TYR A 118 4.20 -13.07 12.88
N GLN A 119 4.00 -12.46 14.05
CA GLN A 119 4.28 -11.02 14.22
C GLN A 119 5.79 -10.69 14.12
N PRO A 120 6.71 -11.45 14.74
CA PRO A 120 8.14 -11.23 14.54
C PRO A 120 8.59 -11.33 13.08
N ILE A 121 8.01 -12.24 12.29
CA ILE A 121 8.31 -12.36 10.85
C ILE A 121 7.71 -11.16 10.09
N ARG A 122 6.42 -10.86 10.31
CA ARG A 122 5.70 -9.79 9.62
C ARG A 122 6.27 -8.39 9.88
N GLU A 123 6.86 -8.17 11.05
CA GLU A 123 7.44 -6.88 11.46
C GLU A 123 8.97 -6.84 11.29
N TRP A 124 9.56 -7.78 10.52
CA TRP A 124 11.02 -7.86 10.29
C TRP A 124 11.88 -7.93 11.56
N LYS A 125 11.30 -8.28 12.71
CA LYS A 125 12.04 -8.55 13.95
C LYS A 125 12.84 -9.85 13.87
N ARG A 126 12.44 -10.75 12.97
CA ARG A 126 13.14 -12.00 12.63
C ARG A 126 13.26 -12.10 11.11
N LEU A 127 14.48 -11.99 10.61
CA LEU A 127 14.79 -12.03 9.17
C LEU A 127 15.16 -13.44 8.71
N GLY A 128 14.68 -13.85 7.54
CA GLY A 128 15.02 -15.12 6.93
C GLY A 128 13.96 -15.64 5.96
N CYS A 129 14.05 -16.93 5.66
CA CYS A 129 13.04 -17.69 4.94
C CYS A 129 12.47 -18.75 5.89
N PHE A 130 11.16 -18.71 6.11
CA PHE A 130 10.51 -19.50 7.14
C PHE A 130 9.57 -20.52 6.51
N PRO A 131 9.62 -21.80 6.93
CA PRO A 131 8.62 -22.76 6.50
C PRO A 131 7.26 -22.34 7.04
N VAL A 132 6.28 -22.27 6.16
CA VAL A 132 4.91 -21.86 6.48
C VAL A 132 3.92 -22.84 5.86
N PRO A 133 2.77 -23.11 6.50
CA PRO A 133 1.76 -24.00 5.93
C PRO A 133 1.06 -23.42 4.70
N MET A 134 1.18 -22.12 4.41
CA MET A 134 0.49 -21.49 3.29
C MET A 134 1.16 -20.18 2.89
N VAL A 135 1.25 -19.97 1.57
CA VAL A 135 1.54 -18.68 0.92
C VAL A 135 0.50 -18.43 -0.18
N HIS A 136 0.24 -17.17 -0.53
CA HIS A 136 -0.71 -16.82 -1.58
C HIS A 136 -0.32 -15.53 -2.32
N SER A 137 -1.14 -15.14 -3.30
CA SER A 137 -1.07 -13.90 -4.12
C SER A 137 0.20 -13.63 -4.92
N THR A 138 1.37 -13.64 -4.31
CA THR A 138 2.66 -13.62 -5.01
C THR A 138 3.57 -14.70 -4.47
N PHE A 139 3.95 -15.64 -5.33
CA PHE A 139 4.88 -16.72 -4.99
C PHE A 139 5.58 -17.27 -6.22
N PHE A 140 6.74 -17.86 -5.99
CA PHE A 140 7.70 -18.31 -6.97
C PHE A 140 7.92 -19.82 -6.81
N LEU A 141 7.96 -20.53 -7.94
CA LEU A 141 8.10 -21.98 -8.01
C LEU A 141 9.26 -22.36 -8.93
N ASP A 142 10.17 -23.19 -8.42
CA ASP A 142 11.23 -23.86 -9.19
C ASP A 142 10.67 -25.14 -9.82
N LEU A 143 10.41 -25.09 -11.13
CA LEU A 143 9.81 -26.17 -11.91
C LEU A 143 10.82 -27.27 -12.28
N ARG A 144 12.12 -27.02 -12.08
CA ARG A 144 13.18 -28.03 -12.32
C ARG A 144 13.19 -29.10 -11.24
N ARG A 145 12.61 -28.82 -10.07
CA ARG A 145 12.53 -29.77 -8.94
C ARG A 145 11.50 -30.84 -9.24
N GLU A 146 11.86 -32.11 -9.06
CA GLU A 146 10.95 -33.23 -9.30
C GLU A 146 9.67 -33.14 -8.45
N SER A 147 9.79 -32.74 -7.19
CA SER A 147 8.64 -32.56 -6.28
C SER A 147 7.64 -31.50 -6.75
N SER A 148 8.03 -30.60 -7.66
CA SER A 148 7.11 -29.62 -8.23
C SER A 148 6.12 -30.23 -9.21
N ARG A 149 6.35 -31.44 -9.73
CA ARG A 149 5.52 -32.08 -10.77
C ARG A 149 4.10 -32.39 -10.31
N ASP A 150 3.96 -32.78 -9.04
CA ASP A 150 2.68 -33.18 -8.43
C ASP A 150 1.88 -31.99 -7.89
N LEU A 151 2.42 -30.76 -7.96
CA LEU A 151 1.67 -29.56 -7.64
C LEU A 151 0.57 -29.31 -8.67
N ALA A 152 -0.63 -29.03 -8.16
CA ALA A 152 -1.81 -28.70 -8.96
C ALA A 152 -2.69 -27.66 -8.24
N PHE A 153 -3.28 -26.78 -9.03
CA PHE A 153 -4.35 -25.86 -8.58
C PHE A 153 -5.74 -26.45 -8.89
N TYR A 154 -5.86 -27.27 -9.93
CA TYR A 154 -7.14 -27.83 -10.37
C TYR A 154 -6.96 -29.11 -11.19
N PRO A 155 -7.85 -30.12 -11.09
CA PRO A 155 -8.88 -30.26 -10.06
C PRO A 155 -8.28 -30.36 -8.65
N PRO A 156 -9.05 -30.08 -7.58
CA PRO A 156 -8.57 -30.34 -6.22
C PRO A 156 -8.15 -31.81 -6.06
N HIS A 157 -7.22 -32.05 -5.14
CA HIS A 157 -6.80 -33.41 -4.81
C HIS A 157 -8.01 -34.27 -4.38
N PRO A 158 -8.09 -35.56 -4.74
CA PRO A 158 -9.23 -36.42 -4.40
C PRO A 158 -9.57 -36.46 -2.90
N ASP A 159 -8.56 -36.41 -2.04
CA ASP A 159 -8.73 -36.40 -0.57
C ASP A 159 -9.04 -35.01 0.02
N TYR A 160 -9.20 -33.97 -0.82
CA TYR A 160 -9.49 -32.63 -0.36
C TYR A 160 -10.93 -32.55 0.19
N SER A 161 -11.05 -32.15 1.46
CA SER A 161 -12.33 -32.11 2.19
C SER A 161 -12.58 -30.80 2.92
N TRP A 162 -11.72 -29.79 2.73
CA TRP A 162 -11.85 -28.48 3.37
C TRP A 162 -12.75 -27.54 2.53
N ALA A 163 -12.87 -26.29 2.98
CA ALA A 163 -13.60 -25.27 2.24
C ALA A 163 -13.04 -25.10 0.81
N PHE A 164 -13.90 -24.90 -0.17
CA PHE A 164 -13.48 -24.74 -1.57
C PHE A 164 -12.96 -23.33 -1.81
N ASP A 165 -11.67 -23.14 -1.53
CA ASP A 165 -10.92 -21.88 -1.60
C ASP A 165 -9.58 -22.14 -2.30
N ASP A 166 -9.17 -21.25 -3.21
CA ASP A 166 -8.02 -21.47 -4.08
C ASP A 166 -6.69 -21.58 -3.32
N ILE A 167 -6.52 -20.81 -2.24
CA ILE A 167 -5.28 -20.81 -1.45
C ILE A 167 -5.21 -22.06 -0.58
N MET A 168 -6.36 -22.52 -0.06
CA MET A 168 -6.46 -23.73 0.75
C MET A 168 -6.27 -24.98 -0.08
N VAL A 169 -6.87 -25.04 -1.28
CA VAL A 169 -6.71 -26.15 -2.23
C VAL A 169 -5.25 -26.29 -2.66
N PHE A 170 -4.59 -25.17 -3.01
CA PHE A 170 -3.18 -25.21 -3.41
C PHE A 170 -2.26 -25.58 -2.25
N ALA A 171 -2.48 -25.03 -1.05
CA ALA A 171 -1.70 -25.40 0.14
C ALA A 171 -1.82 -26.90 0.47
N PHE A 172 -3.03 -27.47 0.32
CA PHE A 172 -3.23 -28.90 0.47
C PHE A 172 -2.50 -29.70 -0.62
N SER A 173 -2.57 -29.28 -1.89
CA SER A 173 -1.82 -29.91 -2.99
C SER A 173 -0.32 -29.93 -2.70
N ALA A 174 0.25 -28.80 -2.29
CA ALA A 174 1.66 -28.71 -1.92
C ALA A 174 2.03 -29.65 -0.78
N ARG A 175 1.18 -29.74 0.25
CA ARG A 175 1.37 -30.68 1.35
C ARG A 175 1.36 -32.14 0.88
N GLN A 176 0.41 -32.52 0.01
CA GLN A 176 0.33 -33.91 -0.49
C GLN A 176 1.49 -34.26 -1.42
N ALA A 177 1.99 -33.29 -2.19
CA ALA A 177 3.20 -33.42 -3.01
C ALA A 177 4.51 -33.42 -2.19
N GLY A 178 4.44 -33.27 -0.85
CA GLY A 178 5.62 -33.16 0.01
C GLY A 178 6.44 -31.89 -0.22
N VAL A 179 5.84 -30.84 -0.79
CA VAL A 179 6.49 -29.56 -1.07
C VAL A 179 6.22 -28.58 0.07
N GLN A 180 7.28 -28.22 0.80
CA GLN A 180 7.23 -27.19 1.84
C GLN A 180 7.14 -25.79 1.20
N MET A 181 6.15 -25.01 1.61
CA MET A 181 6.05 -23.59 1.29
C MET A 181 6.93 -22.76 2.23
N TYR A 182 7.53 -21.70 1.70
CA TYR A 182 8.33 -20.75 2.45
C TYR A 182 7.89 -19.31 2.23
N VAL A 183 8.00 -18.48 3.26
CA VAL A 183 7.93 -17.02 3.13
C VAL A 183 9.29 -16.42 3.44
N CYS A 184 9.77 -15.50 2.60
CA CYS A 184 11.06 -14.83 2.78
C CYS A 184 10.86 -13.33 3.03
N ASN A 185 11.48 -12.81 4.09
CA ASN A 185 11.39 -11.39 4.48
C ASN A 185 12.77 -10.73 4.62
N ARG A 186 13.81 -11.26 3.96
CA ARG A 186 15.17 -10.69 4.02
C ARG A 186 15.27 -9.27 3.48
N GLU A 187 14.40 -8.93 2.54
CA GLU A 187 14.29 -7.63 1.90
C GLU A 187 12.83 -7.16 1.94
N HIS A 188 12.60 -5.89 1.62
CA HIS A 188 11.26 -5.38 1.31
C HIS A 188 11.01 -5.64 -0.18
N TYR A 189 10.00 -6.48 -0.47
CA TYR A 189 9.75 -6.96 -1.84
C TYR A 189 8.62 -6.22 -2.54
N GLY A 190 7.64 -5.74 -1.79
CA GLY A 190 6.46 -5.10 -2.34
C GLY A 190 5.27 -5.06 -1.39
N PHE A 191 4.15 -4.59 -1.93
CA PHE A 191 2.92 -4.31 -1.18
C PHE A 191 1.73 -5.10 -1.76
N LEU A 192 0.72 -5.35 -0.93
CA LEU A 192 -0.56 -5.91 -1.31
C LEU A 192 -1.70 -5.19 -0.57
N PRO A 193 -2.89 -5.07 -1.19
CA PRO A 193 -4.06 -4.54 -0.52
C PRO A 193 -4.57 -5.53 0.53
N VAL A 194 -5.31 -4.99 1.50
CA VAL A 194 -6.06 -5.83 2.45
C VAL A 194 -7.36 -6.28 1.76
N PRO A 195 -7.70 -7.58 1.77
CA PRO A 195 -8.92 -8.09 1.16
C PRO A 195 -10.14 -7.40 1.70
N LEU A 196 -11.04 -7.03 0.78
CA LEU A 196 -12.32 -6.44 1.12
C LEU A 196 -13.32 -7.51 1.59
N LYS A 197 -14.33 -7.04 2.33
CA LYS A 197 -15.50 -7.84 2.67
C LYS A 197 -16.34 -8.09 1.42
N ALA A 198 -17.08 -9.18 1.42
CA ALA A 198 -17.89 -9.56 0.27
C ALA A 198 -18.99 -8.53 -0.09
N GLN A 199 -19.44 -7.72 0.88
CA GLN A 199 -20.43 -6.64 0.69
C GLN A 199 -19.90 -5.37 0.05
N GLN A 200 -18.59 -5.26 -0.10
CA GLN A 200 -17.95 -4.09 -0.69
C GLN A 200 -17.97 -4.18 -2.22
N ASN A 201 -17.78 -3.03 -2.87
CA ASN A 201 -17.85 -2.88 -4.32
C ASN A 201 -16.47 -2.57 -4.93
N VAL A 202 -16.46 -2.19 -6.21
CA VAL A 202 -15.23 -1.88 -6.95
C VAL A 202 -14.69 -0.49 -6.56
N GLU A 203 -15.55 0.43 -6.18
CA GLU A 203 -15.18 1.76 -5.68
C GLU A 203 -14.42 1.65 -4.35
N ASP A 204 -14.88 0.79 -3.44
CA ASP A 204 -14.17 0.45 -2.20
C ASP A 204 -12.78 -0.14 -2.48
N GLU A 205 -12.66 -0.93 -3.55
CA GLU A 205 -11.39 -1.52 -3.99
C GLU A 205 -10.45 -0.47 -4.56
N MET A 206 -10.97 0.46 -5.34
CA MET A 206 -10.21 1.60 -5.84
C MET A 206 -9.65 2.44 -4.68
N GLU A 207 -10.46 2.76 -3.68
CA GLU A 207 -10.00 3.49 -2.49
C GLU A 207 -8.93 2.70 -1.71
N SER A 208 -9.17 1.41 -1.48
CA SER A 208 -8.20 0.53 -0.82
C SER A 208 -6.87 0.46 -1.58
N PHE A 209 -6.92 0.39 -2.91
CA PHE A 209 -5.72 0.33 -3.75
C PHE A 209 -4.96 1.65 -3.80
N ILE A 210 -5.66 2.80 -3.80
CA ILE A 210 -5.03 4.12 -3.64
C ILE A 210 -4.24 4.15 -2.33
N HIS A 211 -4.80 3.65 -1.23
CA HIS A 211 -4.06 3.56 0.03
C HIS A 211 -2.78 2.72 -0.10
N THR A 212 -2.83 1.56 -0.75
CA THR A 212 -1.65 0.71 -1.00
C THR A 212 -0.59 1.44 -1.83
N ILE A 213 -1.00 2.18 -2.87
CA ILE A 213 -0.07 3.01 -3.66
C ILE A 213 0.55 4.11 -2.79
N THR A 214 -0.23 4.81 -1.98
CA THR A 214 0.29 5.89 -1.13
C THR A 214 1.28 5.39 -0.08
N GLU A 215 1.07 4.21 0.48
CA GLU A 215 2.02 3.56 1.39
C GLU A 215 3.33 3.22 0.67
N ALA A 216 3.24 2.63 -0.52
CA ALA A 216 4.40 2.27 -1.29
C ALA A 216 5.22 3.51 -1.73
N LEU A 217 4.55 4.63 -2.04
CA LEU A 217 5.17 5.91 -2.38
C LEU A 217 5.96 6.56 -1.24
N ILE A 218 5.83 6.08 0.01
CA ILE A 218 6.62 6.57 1.15
C ILE A 218 8.09 6.23 0.96
N GLU A 219 8.38 5.01 0.50
CA GLU A 219 9.73 4.45 0.41
C GLU A 219 10.20 4.25 -1.04
N HIS A 220 9.28 4.00 -1.96
CA HIS A 220 9.58 3.64 -3.33
C HIS A 220 8.97 4.63 -4.31
N ASP A 221 9.67 4.86 -5.42
CA ASP A 221 9.10 5.62 -6.50
C ASP A 221 8.38 4.68 -7.47
N ILE A 222 7.06 4.83 -7.59
CA ILE A 222 6.22 4.00 -8.46
C ILE A 222 5.65 4.87 -9.56
N ASP A 223 6.11 4.64 -10.77
CA ASP A 223 5.62 5.33 -11.96
C ASP A 223 4.68 4.44 -12.76
N SER A 224 3.69 5.09 -13.39
CA SER A 224 2.82 4.42 -14.36
C SER A 224 3.62 3.90 -15.55
N SER A 225 3.16 2.80 -16.15
CA SER A 225 3.81 2.27 -17.33
C SER A 225 3.79 3.28 -18.49
N GLN A 226 4.95 3.54 -19.08
CA GLN A 226 5.09 4.36 -20.31
C GLN A 226 4.28 3.83 -21.51
N TYR A 227 3.81 2.58 -21.44
CA TYR A 227 3.06 1.92 -22.50
C TYR A 227 1.54 2.11 -22.40
N VAL A 228 1.05 2.76 -21.34
CA VAL A 228 -0.38 3.01 -21.12
C VAL A 228 -0.61 4.50 -21.01
N TYR A 229 -1.60 5.00 -21.73
CA TYR A 229 -2.12 6.33 -21.46
C TYR A 229 -3.09 6.27 -20.27
N ALA A 230 -2.73 6.95 -19.19
CA ALA A 230 -3.66 7.23 -18.09
C ALA A 230 -4.15 8.68 -18.25
N PRO A 231 -5.47 8.91 -18.43
CA PRO A 231 -5.97 10.27 -18.48
C PRO A 231 -5.67 10.96 -17.15
N PRO A 232 -5.23 12.24 -17.16
CA PRO A 232 -5.04 12.98 -15.93
C PRO A 232 -6.39 13.11 -15.21
N VAL A 233 -6.47 12.62 -13.97
CA VAL A 233 -7.66 12.80 -13.13
C VAL A 233 -7.75 14.29 -12.79
N PRO A 234 -8.86 14.97 -13.13
CA PRO A 234 -9.05 16.36 -12.76
C PRO A 234 -8.94 16.47 -11.24
N PRO A 235 -8.06 17.34 -10.72
CA PRO A 235 -7.79 17.31 -9.31
C PRO A 235 -8.96 17.96 -8.55
N ASP A 236 -9.52 17.22 -7.60
CA ASP A 236 -10.59 17.62 -6.70
C ASP A 236 -10.00 18.37 -5.49
N SER A 237 -10.78 19.26 -4.90
CA SER A 237 -10.47 19.91 -3.62
C SER A 237 -11.27 19.33 -2.46
N MET A 238 -12.05 18.25 -2.65
CA MET A 238 -12.86 17.60 -1.62
C MET A 238 -13.76 18.59 -0.85
N ASN A 239 -14.36 19.54 -1.57
CA ASN A 239 -15.15 20.64 -1.03
C ASN A 239 -14.38 21.65 -0.15
N PHE A 240 -13.05 21.61 -0.12
CA PHE A 240 -12.24 22.69 0.43
C PHE A 240 -12.02 23.80 -0.60
N ASP A 241 -11.95 25.04 -0.14
CA ASP A 241 -11.61 26.19 -1.00
C ASP A 241 -10.18 26.05 -1.56
N GLU A 242 -9.25 25.66 -0.69
CA GLU A 242 -7.85 25.48 -1.04
C GLU A 242 -7.18 24.43 -0.14
N ILE A 243 -6.29 23.63 -0.70
CA ILE A 243 -5.46 22.66 0.03
C ILE A 243 -4.02 23.16 -0.08
N PHE A 244 -3.32 23.29 1.05
CA PHE A 244 -1.93 23.75 1.07
C PHE A 244 -0.96 22.62 1.34
N LEU A 245 0.08 22.52 0.49
CA LEU A 245 1.25 21.71 0.75
C LEU A 245 2.37 22.60 1.30
N ILE A 246 2.56 22.60 2.61
CA ILE A 246 3.62 23.34 3.27
C ILE A 246 4.88 22.48 3.32
N ASN A 247 5.93 22.89 2.59
CA ASN A 247 7.16 22.11 2.57
C ASN A 247 8.40 23.01 2.63
N LEU A 248 9.40 22.58 3.40
CA LEU A 248 10.69 23.28 3.46
C LEU A 248 11.37 23.24 2.09
N LYS A 249 11.74 24.40 1.55
CA LYS A 249 12.35 24.51 0.22
C LYS A 249 13.54 23.56 -0.02
N ARG A 250 14.34 23.31 1.02
CA ARG A 250 15.51 22.39 0.96
C ARG A 250 15.15 20.89 0.95
N ARG A 251 13.91 20.51 1.27
CA ARG A 251 13.43 19.12 1.33
C ARG A 251 12.67 18.75 0.07
N LEU A 252 13.39 18.73 -1.05
CA LEU A 252 12.84 18.33 -2.36
C LEU A 252 12.38 16.88 -2.37
N ASP A 253 13.08 16.00 -1.65
CA ASP A 253 12.73 14.59 -1.47
C ASP A 253 11.29 14.42 -0.95
N ARG A 254 10.95 15.15 0.13
CA ARG A 254 9.61 15.11 0.75
C ARG A 254 8.57 15.78 -0.11
N ARG A 255 8.93 16.90 -0.76
CA ARG A 255 8.04 17.62 -1.68
C ARG A 255 7.60 16.71 -2.82
N THR A 256 8.54 16.06 -3.49
CA THR A 256 8.26 15.19 -4.63
C THR A 256 7.37 14.03 -4.20
N ARG A 257 7.68 13.35 -3.09
CA ARG A 257 6.83 12.28 -2.56
C ARG A 257 5.41 12.75 -2.28
N MET A 258 5.25 13.87 -1.56
CA MET A 258 3.92 14.37 -1.20
C MET A 258 3.11 14.82 -2.42
N LEU A 259 3.76 15.42 -3.43
CA LEU A 259 3.10 15.75 -4.69
C LEU A 259 2.64 14.50 -5.45
N LYS A 260 3.43 13.41 -5.44
CA LYS A 260 3.03 12.13 -6.02
C LYS A 260 1.85 11.52 -5.26
N THR A 261 1.88 11.53 -3.92
CA THR A 261 0.76 11.09 -3.07
C THR A 261 -0.51 11.90 -3.33
N MET A 262 -0.41 13.24 -3.39
CA MET A 262 -1.56 14.10 -3.69
C MET A 262 -2.11 13.82 -5.08
N ALA A 263 -1.25 13.63 -6.08
CA ALA A 263 -1.67 13.26 -7.42
C ALA A 263 -2.36 11.89 -7.47
N SER A 264 -1.90 10.88 -6.73
CA SER A 264 -2.55 9.57 -6.68
C SER A 264 -3.93 9.61 -6.01
N MET A 265 -4.15 10.56 -5.09
CA MET A 265 -5.45 10.84 -4.48
C MET A 265 -6.33 11.79 -5.32
N GLY A 266 -5.83 12.29 -6.45
CA GLY A 266 -6.53 13.27 -7.27
C GLY A 266 -6.71 14.63 -6.57
N LEU A 267 -5.80 15.04 -5.69
CA LEU A 267 -5.91 16.28 -4.93
C LEU A 267 -5.07 17.40 -5.53
N ARG A 268 -5.65 18.59 -5.61
CA ARG A 268 -4.94 19.82 -5.97
C ARG A 268 -4.42 20.50 -4.72
N ALA A 269 -3.11 20.65 -4.59
CA ALA A 269 -2.53 21.45 -3.51
C ALA A 269 -1.70 22.62 -4.02
N THR A 270 -1.88 23.77 -3.37
CA THR A 270 -1.04 24.95 -3.52
C THR A 270 0.20 24.76 -2.66
N LEU A 271 1.36 24.72 -3.30
CA LEU A 271 2.63 24.61 -2.60
C LEU A 271 2.99 25.94 -1.92
N ILE A 272 3.26 25.87 -0.62
CA ILE A 272 3.79 26.98 0.16
C ILE A 272 5.19 26.63 0.68
N ASP A 273 6.16 27.51 0.42
CA ASP A 273 7.51 27.40 0.99
C ASP A 273 7.42 27.60 2.52
N ALA A 274 7.77 26.54 3.27
CA ALA A 274 7.79 26.61 4.72
C ALA A 274 8.97 27.46 5.23
N VAL A 275 8.75 28.15 6.34
CA VAL A 275 9.77 28.88 7.08
C VAL A 275 10.78 27.89 7.67
N ASP A 276 12.03 28.02 7.26
CA ASP A 276 13.11 27.21 7.81
C ASP A 276 13.53 27.70 9.19
N GLY A 277 12.99 27.06 10.23
CA GLY A 277 13.39 27.31 11.60
C GLY A 277 14.90 27.28 11.83
N LYS A 278 15.64 26.41 11.14
CA LYS A 278 17.11 26.34 11.30
C LYS A 278 17.83 27.57 10.75
N ALA A 279 17.23 28.26 9.78
CA ALA A 279 17.78 29.48 9.19
C ALA A 279 17.39 30.73 9.99
N LEU A 280 16.42 30.65 10.91
CA LEU A 280 16.03 31.76 11.77
C LEU A 280 17.12 32.05 12.80
N ASN A 281 17.50 33.31 12.93
CA ASN A 281 18.39 33.79 13.99
C ASN A 281 17.61 34.60 15.05
N THR A 282 18.27 34.92 16.16
CA THR A 282 17.62 35.59 17.30
C THR A 282 17.18 37.02 16.98
N SER A 283 17.93 37.76 16.16
CA SER A 283 17.56 39.13 15.79
C SER A 283 16.33 39.17 14.87
N GLN A 284 16.17 38.19 13.98
CA GLN A 284 14.95 38.03 13.18
C GLN A 284 13.72 37.72 14.04
N LEU A 285 13.86 36.86 15.05
CA LEU A 285 12.75 36.56 15.97
C LEU A 285 12.35 37.80 16.78
N GLN A 286 13.33 38.55 17.29
CA GLN A 286 13.09 39.81 17.99
C GLN A 286 12.42 40.85 17.09
N ALA A 287 12.86 40.99 15.83
CA ALA A 287 12.24 41.89 14.86
C ALA A 287 10.79 41.52 14.54
N LEU A 288 10.44 40.24 14.63
CA LEU A 288 9.06 39.75 14.49
C LEU A 288 8.24 39.85 15.79
N GLY A 289 8.84 40.33 16.89
CA GLY A 289 8.21 40.37 18.21
C GLY A 289 7.94 38.99 18.80
N ILE A 290 8.69 37.96 18.38
CA ILE A 290 8.51 36.58 18.83
C ILE A 290 9.47 36.31 19.98
N GLU A 291 8.90 36.21 21.17
CA GLU A 291 9.62 35.86 22.40
C GLU A 291 9.02 34.61 23.03
N MET A 292 9.87 33.80 23.64
CA MET A 292 9.43 32.63 24.38
C MET A 292 8.93 33.08 25.74
N LEU A 293 7.72 32.64 26.11
CA LEU A 293 7.16 32.94 27.42
C LEU A 293 8.11 32.44 28.52
N PRO A 294 8.50 33.29 29.48
CA PRO A 294 9.40 32.89 30.57
C PRO A 294 8.85 31.69 31.33
N GLY A 295 9.67 30.65 31.48
CA GLY A 295 9.29 29.43 32.20
C GLY A 295 8.41 28.46 31.42
N TYR A 296 8.02 28.77 30.17
CA TYR A 296 7.28 27.82 29.34
C TYR A 296 8.10 26.56 29.08
N LYS A 297 7.45 25.42 29.31
CA LYS A 297 7.92 24.09 28.93
C LYS A 297 6.74 23.33 28.39
N ASP A 298 6.96 22.58 27.32
CA ASP A 298 5.96 21.66 26.80
C ASP A 298 5.54 20.67 27.91
N PRO A 299 4.25 20.50 28.20
CA PRO A 299 3.78 19.70 29.33
C PRO A 299 4.04 18.19 29.17
N TYR A 300 4.25 17.71 27.94
CA TYR A 300 4.49 16.30 27.67
C TYR A 300 5.97 15.92 27.66
N SER A 301 6.82 16.79 27.11
CA SER A 301 8.25 16.53 26.90
C SER A 301 9.17 17.35 27.80
N GLY A 302 8.65 18.34 28.53
CA GLY A 302 9.40 19.17 29.48
C GLY A 302 10.46 20.10 28.85
N ARG A 303 10.52 20.15 27.51
CA ARG A 303 11.47 20.98 26.74
C ARG A 303 10.84 22.31 26.33
N VAL A 304 11.71 23.25 25.99
CA VAL A 304 11.32 24.49 25.32
C VAL A 304 11.02 24.25 23.84
N LEU A 305 10.32 25.21 23.21
CA LEU A 305 10.08 25.17 21.77
C LEU A 305 11.40 25.21 21.01
N THR A 306 11.51 24.31 20.05
CA THR A 306 12.61 24.24 19.10
C THR A 306 12.43 25.27 18.01
N ARG A 307 13.54 25.64 17.36
CA ARG A 307 13.48 26.49 16.15
C ARG A 307 12.62 25.89 15.05
N GLY A 308 12.58 24.55 14.94
CA GLY A 308 11.72 23.84 13.98
C GLY A 308 10.24 24.07 14.26
N GLU A 309 9.81 24.01 15.53
CA GLU A 309 8.44 24.30 15.93
C GLU A 309 8.06 25.76 15.68
N ILE A 310 8.97 26.70 15.94
CA ILE A 310 8.78 28.12 15.60
C ILE A 310 8.62 28.31 14.08
N GLY A 311 9.45 27.66 13.28
CA GLY A 311 9.33 27.69 11.81
C GLY A 311 8.02 27.10 11.31
N CYS A 312 7.55 26.00 11.91
CA CYS A 312 6.23 25.43 11.64
C CYS A 312 5.13 26.45 11.91
N PHE A 313 5.09 27.02 13.12
CA PHE A 313 4.12 28.05 13.50
C PHE A 313 4.10 29.21 12.50
N LEU A 314 5.27 29.77 12.16
CA LEU A 314 5.36 30.91 11.24
C LEU A 314 4.85 30.57 9.83
N SER A 315 5.06 29.34 9.37
CA SER A 315 4.57 28.86 8.07
C SER A 315 3.05 28.78 8.03
N HIS A 316 2.42 28.28 9.10
CA HIS A 316 0.96 28.21 9.19
C HIS A 316 0.35 29.60 9.39
N HIS A 317 0.97 30.42 10.24
CA HIS A 317 0.50 31.77 10.55
C HIS A 317 0.53 32.70 9.32
N SER A 318 1.52 32.57 8.44
CA SER A 318 1.57 33.37 7.20
C SER A 318 0.39 33.06 6.27
N ILE A 319 0.06 31.78 6.10
CA ILE A 319 -1.10 31.34 5.32
C ILE A 319 -2.39 31.86 5.96
N TRP A 320 -2.54 31.71 7.28
CA TRP A 320 -3.71 32.20 7.99
C TRP A 320 -3.95 33.69 7.75
N LYS A 321 -2.89 34.51 7.85
CA LYS A 321 -2.95 35.96 7.56
C LYS A 321 -3.41 36.25 6.13
N LEU A 322 -2.88 35.55 5.13
CA LEU A 322 -3.25 35.79 3.72
C LEU A 322 -4.76 35.61 3.48
N HIS A 323 -5.38 34.63 4.15
CA HIS A 323 -6.81 34.34 3.95
C HIS A 323 -7.74 35.11 4.87
N THR A 324 -7.32 35.52 6.08
CA THR A 324 -8.14 36.41 6.92
C THR A 324 -8.27 37.81 6.30
N PHE A 325 -7.22 38.31 5.64
CA PHE A 325 -7.29 39.61 4.96
C PHE A 325 -8.09 39.59 3.66
N SER A 326 -8.23 38.45 2.97
CA SER A 326 -9.11 38.34 1.79
C SER A 326 -10.60 38.33 2.14
N ILE A 327 -10.97 37.78 3.30
CA ILE A 327 -12.38 37.77 3.77
C ILE A 327 -12.83 39.16 4.25
N ALA A 328 -11.90 39.99 4.73
CA ALA A 328 -12.17 41.33 5.25
C ALA A 328 -12.54 42.39 4.19
N VAL A 329 -12.64 42.03 2.90
CA VAL A 329 -13.02 42.96 1.82
C VAL A 329 -14.55 43.01 1.59
N SER A 330 -15.36 42.26 2.34
CA SER A 330 -16.81 42.46 2.39
C SER A 330 -17.20 43.40 3.55
N PRO A 331 -17.82 44.58 3.29
CA PRO A 331 -17.87 45.69 4.24
C PRO A 331 -18.93 45.57 5.36
N THR A 332 -19.38 44.37 5.72
CA THR A 332 -20.40 44.21 6.77
C THR A 332 -20.16 42.98 7.64
N PHE A 333 -19.16 43.01 8.53
CA PHE A 333 -19.17 42.18 9.74
C PHE A 333 -18.51 42.94 10.93
N PRO A 334 -19.06 42.84 12.17
CA PRO A 334 -18.46 43.43 13.37
C PRO A 334 -17.26 42.61 13.90
N PRO A 335 -16.49 43.11 14.91
CA PRO A 335 -15.22 42.54 15.38
C PRO A 335 -15.36 41.14 16.03
N PRO A 336 -14.25 40.40 16.23
CA PRO A 336 -14.20 38.97 16.00
C PRO A 336 -14.79 38.16 17.17
N LEU A 337 -15.90 37.48 16.91
CA LEU A 337 -16.24 36.24 17.60
C LEU A 337 -15.34 35.14 17.05
N PHE A 338 -14.60 34.50 17.94
CA PHE A 338 -13.61 33.45 17.69
C PHE A 338 -14.18 32.13 17.11
N GLU A 339 -15.43 32.10 16.65
CA GLU A 339 -16.20 30.85 16.56
C GLU A 339 -16.63 30.35 15.17
N GLU A 340 -16.56 31.12 14.07
CA GLU A 340 -17.15 30.62 12.81
C GLU A 340 -16.34 30.93 11.54
N CYS A 341 -15.10 30.43 11.48
CA CYS A 341 -14.49 30.10 10.20
C CYS A 341 -14.49 28.58 10.05
N ARG A 342 -15.37 28.04 9.20
CA ARG A 342 -15.27 26.64 8.72
C ARG A 342 -14.13 26.53 7.70
N ALA A 343 -12.91 26.86 8.13
CA ALA A 343 -11.70 26.45 7.43
C ALA A 343 -11.33 25.07 7.98
N ALA A 344 -11.60 24.03 7.22
CA ALA A 344 -11.14 22.70 7.55
C ALA A 344 -9.69 22.55 7.08
N TRP A 345 -8.81 22.28 8.04
CA TRP A 345 -7.37 22.13 7.80
C TRP A 345 -7.06 20.64 7.68
N LEU A 346 -6.73 20.17 6.48
CA LEU A 346 -6.17 18.84 6.30
C LEU A 346 -4.67 18.88 6.60
N PHE A 347 -4.27 18.38 7.78
CA PHE A 347 -2.89 18.35 8.23
C PHE A 347 -2.19 17.06 7.78
N LEU A 348 -1.36 17.13 6.74
CA LEU A 348 -0.41 16.07 6.39
C LEU A 348 1.00 16.45 6.90
N LEU A 349 1.23 16.23 8.21
CA LEU A 349 2.55 16.28 8.84
C LEU A 349 3.02 14.85 9.11
N VAL A 350 3.81 14.27 8.20
CA VAL A 350 4.43 12.95 8.43
C VAL A 350 5.69 13.14 9.28
N GLN A 351 5.55 12.95 10.61
CA GLN A 351 6.64 12.62 11.51
C GLN A 351 6.64 11.11 11.77
N GLY A 352 7.71 10.42 11.39
CA GLY A 352 7.93 9.03 11.77
C GLY A 352 8.38 8.96 13.23
N ASP A 353 7.56 8.33 14.09
CA ASP A 353 7.91 7.34 15.11
C ASP A 353 6.71 7.09 16.06
N ARG A 354 6.44 5.82 16.41
CA ARG A 354 5.24 5.26 17.09
C ARG A 354 5.11 5.65 18.59
N ILE A 355 3.87 5.78 19.15
CA ILE A 355 3.36 5.62 20.58
C ILE A 355 1.92 6.28 20.71
N PRO A 356 0.98 5.98 21.67
CA PRO A 356 -0.52 6.11 21.59
C PRO A 356 -1.23 7.25 22.43
N ILE A 357 -2.32 7.87 21.94
CA ILE A 357 -3.14 9.00 22.50
C ILE A 357 -4.54 9.03 21.86
N ASP A 358 -5.53 9.04 22.74
CA ASP A 358 -6.93 9.40 22.53
C ASP A 358 -7.15 10.92 22.31
N GLY A 359 -8.04 11.24 21.36
CA GLY A 359 -9.01 12.34 21.49
C GLY A 359 -8.55 13.75 21.13
N VAL A 360 -8.76 14.14 19.86
CA VAL A 360 -9.39 15.40 19.36
C VAL A 360 -9.25 15.35 17.83
N LEU A 361 -10.34 15.64 17.09
CA LEU A 361 -10.47 15.49 15.64
C LEU A 361 -9.51 16.42 14.86
N SER A 362 -8.28 15.95 14.68
CA SER A 362 -7.46 16.21 13.50
C SER A 362 -7.66 15.02 12.54
N MET A 363 -7.97 15.25 11.27
CA MET A 363 -7.66 14.24 10.23
C MET A 363 -6.14 14.28 9.95
N GLY A 364 -5.36 13.99 10.99
CA GLY A 364 -4.20 13.14 10.82
C GLY A 364 -4.73 11.72 10.94
N VAL A 365 -4.31 10.84 10.05
CA VAL A 365 -4.32 9.41 10.37
C VAL A 365 -3.44 9.27 11.61
N GLY A 366 -4.10 9.26 12.77
CA GLY A 366 -3.49 8.87 14.01
C GLY A 366 -3.08 7.41 13.87
N MET A 367 -1.79 7.19 13.70
CA MET A 367 -1.16 6.24 14.60
C MET A 367 -1.03 6.94 15.93
N ARG A 368 -1.96 6.59 16.81
CA ARG A 368 -1.83 6.61 18.24
C ARG A 368 -2.88 5.63 18.75
#